data_AF-A0A3N7I6K5-F1
#
_entry.id   AF-A0A3N7I6K5-F1
#
_cell.length_a   1.000
_cell.length_b   1.000
_cell.length_c   1.000
_cell.angle_alpha   90.00
_cell.angle_beta   90.00
_cell.angle_gamma   90.00
#
_symmetry.space_group_name_H-M   'P 1'
#
loop_
_entity.id
_entity.type
_entity.pdbx_description
1 polymer ?
#
loop_
_entity_poly.entity_id
_entity_poly.type
_entity_poly.pdbx_seq_one_letter_code
_entity_poly.pdbx_strand_id
1 'polypeptide(L)' 'GQEVSGKEEELLKEIATRYNEQTTPYYAAARLWVDGIIDPLETRKVISMGIEAANQSPIEKPFNVGIIQM' A
#
# COMPACT_ATOMS: atom_id res chain seq x y z
N GLY A 1 -5.65 13.70 -30.16
CA GLY A 1 -4.90 14.02 -28.93
C GLY A 1 -4.33 15.41 -29.08
N GLN A 2 -4.31 16.21 -28.02
CA GLN A 2 -3.60 17.49 -28.06
C GLN A 2 -2.10 17.24 -28.11
N GLU A 3 -1.40 17.90 -29.02
CA GLU A 3 0.07 17.92 -29.04
C GLU A 3 0.56 18.75 -27.85
N VAL A 4 1.36 18.09 -27.01
CA VAL A 4 1.91 18.63 -25.78
C VAL A 4 3.13 19.48 -26.14
N SER A 5 3.27 20.68 -25.59
CA SER A 5 4.47 21.50 -25.87
C SER A 5 5.72 20.85 -25.24
N GLY A 6 6.92 21.06 -25.81
CA GLY A 6 8.14 20.40 -25.33
C GLY A 6 8.45 20.62 -23.83
N LYS A 7 8.08 21.78 -23.26
CA LYS A 7 8.21 22.04 -21.81
C LYS A 7 7.22 21.24 -20.97
N GLU A 8 6.02 21.04 -21.49
CA GLU A 8 4.97 20.29 -20.82
C GLU A 8 5.27 18.77 -20.87
N GLU A 9 5.86 18.28 -21.95
CA GLU A 9 6.38 16.91 -22.04
C GLU A 9 7.48 16.63 -21.01
N GLU A 10 8.40 17.57 -20.81
CA GLU A 10 9.48 17.48 -19.83
C GLU A 10 8.95 17.41 -18.39
N LEU A 11 7.98 18.28 -18.05
CA LEU A 11 7.31 18.30 -16.75
C LEU A 11 6.54 17.00 -16.49
N LEU A 12 5.81 16.49 -17.48
CA LEU A 12 5.08 15.22 -17.36
C LEU A 12 6.05 14.06 -17.11
N LYS A 13 7.20 14.05 -17.80
CA LYS A 13 8.23 13.03 -17.63
C LYS A 13 8.86 13.08 -16.23
N GLU A 14 9.11 14.28 -15.70
CA GLU A 14 9.61 14.45 -14.32
C GLU A 14 8.61 13.90 -13.29
N ILE A 15 7.33 14.29 -13.42
CA ILE A 15 6.27 13.83 -12.52
C ILE A 15 6.13 12.31 -12.57
N ALA A 16 6.11 11.72 -13.77
CA ALA A 16 5.99 10.28 -13.95
C ALA A 16 7.18 9.54 -13.33
N THR A 17 8.40 10.05 -13.52
CA THR A 17 9.61 9.45 -12.95
C THR A 17 9.55 9.47 -11.43
N ARG A 18 9.20 10.62 -10.83
CA ARG A 18 9.05 10.76 -9.38
C ARG A 18 7.98 9.82 -8.83
N TYR A 19 6.85 9.67 -9.51
CA TYR A 19 5.80 8.73 -9.12
C TYR A 19 6.30 7.28 -9.16
N ASN A 20 6.97 6.88 -10.24
CA ASN A 20 7.49 5.52 -10.38
C ASN A 20 8.49 5.17 -9.26
N GLU A 21 9.36 6.10 -8.87
CA GLU A 21 10.30 5.88 -7.76
C GLU A 21 9.59 5.69 -6.41
N GLN A 22 8.59 6.52 -6.14
CA GLN A 22 7.88 6.54 -4.85
C GLN A 22 6.83 5.45 -4.70
N THR A 23 6.44 4.79 -5.78
CA THR A 23 5.42 3.73 -5.78
C THR A 23 6.01 2.32 -5.73
N THR A 24 7.35 2.21 -5.71
CA THR A 24 7.98 0.89 -5.59
C THR A 24 7.71 0.25 -4.22
N PRO A 25 7.58 -1.09 -4.14
CA PRO A 25 7.43 -1.80 -2.86
C PRO A 25 8.60 -1.51 -1.89
N TYR A 26 9.81 -1.34 -2.41
CA TYR A 26 10.99 -1.02 -1.63
C TYR A 26 10.91 0.38 -1.00
N TYR A 27 10.39 1.37 -1.74
CA TYR A 27 10.21 2.73 -1.22
C TYR A 27 9.26 2.75 -0.02
N ALA A 28 8.18 1.96 -0.09
CA ALA A 28 7.21 1.78 0.99
C ALA A 28 7.81 1.02 2.18
N ALA A 29 8.52 -0.08 1.94
CA ALA A 29 9.14 -0.90 2.98
C ALA A 29 10.22 -0.13 3.75
N ALA A 30 11.06 0.66 3.07
CA ALA A 30 12.06 1.51 3.71
C ALA A 30 11.46 2.56 4.67
N ARG A 31 10.16 2.85 4.54
CA ARG A 31 9.41 3.80 5.38
C ARG A 31 8.49 3.15 6.38
N LEU A 32 8.52 1.81 6.48
CA LEU A 32 7.63 1.03 7.33
C LEU A 32 6.14 1.31 7.03
N TRP A 33 5.81 1.67 5.80
CA TRP A 33 4.41 1.74 5.35
C TRP A 33 3.82 0.34 5.17
N VAL A 34 4.67 -0.64 4.97
CA VAL A 34 4.35 -2.06 4.93
C VAL A 34 5.30 -2.80 5.85
N ASP A 35 4.82 -3.85 6.50
CA ASP A 35 5.62 -4.67 7.42
C ASP A 35 6.61 -5.59 6.71
N GLY A 36 6.38 -5.89 5.43
CA GLY A 36 7.28 -6.71 4.63
C GLY A 36 6.88 -6.85 3.17
N ILE A 37 7.87 -7.21 2.35
CA ILE A 37 7.68 -7.66 0.96
C ILE A 37 7.84 -9.17 0.98
N ILE A 38 6.84 -9.90 0.50
CA ILE A 38 6.80 -11.37 0.55
C ILE A 38 6.74 -11.97 -0.85
N ASP A 39 7.20 -13.21 -0.98
CA ASP A 39 6.96 -14.01 -2.17
C ASP A 39 5.43 -14.23 -2.33
N PRO A 40 4.84 -13.94 -3.50
CA PRO A 40 3.42 -14.20 -3.75
C PRO A 40 2.97 -15.63 -3.40
N LEU A 41 3.84 -16.63 -3.55
CA LEU A 41 3.54 -18.02 -3.21
C LEU A 41 3.40 -18.24 -1.70
N GLU A 42 4.08 -17.44 -0.87
CA GLU A 42 4.04 -17.54 0.59
C GLU A 42 2.85 -16.79 1.21
N THR A 43 2.05 -16.08 0.43
CA THR A 43 0.92 -15.24 0.90
C THR A 43 0.01 -15.99 1.88
N ARG A 44 -0.38 -17.23 1.55
CA ARG A 44 -1.28 -18.03 2.41
C ARG A 44 -0.69 -18.27 3.79
N LYS A 45 0.60 -18.61 3.84
CA LYS A 45 1.30 -18.93 5.08
C LYS A 45 1.44 -17.69 5.95
N VAL A 46 1.83 -16.56 5.37
CA VAL A 46 1.98 -15.29 6.10
C VAL A 46 0.64 -14.85 6.70
N ILE A 47 -0.44 -14.89 5.93
CA ILE A 47 -1.78 -14.55 6.43
C ILE A 47 -2.21 -15.50 7.55
N SER A 48 -2.00 -16.82 7.36
CA SER A 48 -2.37 -17.83 8.37
C SER A 48 -1.66 -17.59 9.71
N MET A 49 -0.35 -17.32 9.67
CA MET A 49 0.42 -17.02 10.88
C MET A 49 -0.05 -15.71 11.54
N GLY A 50 -0.37 -14.69 10.75
CA GLY A 50 -0.88 -13.42 11.27
C GLY A 50 -2.20 -13.57 12.02
N ILE A 51 -3.12 -14.38 11.48
CA ILE A 51 -4.40 -14.71 12.15
C ILE A 51 -4.14 -15.50 13.43
N GLU A 52 -3.28 -16.51 13.39
CA GLU A 52 -2.92 -17.32 14.56
C GLU A 52 -2.35 -16.46 15.69
N ALA A 53 -1.45 -15.53 15.36
CA ALA A 53 -0.90 -14.58 16.31
C ALA A 53 -1.97 -13.64 16.89
N ALA A 54 -2.88 -13.12 16.05
CA ALA A 54 -3.95 -12.24 16.49
C ALA A 54 -4.97 -12.92 17.42
N ASN A 55 -5.22 -14.23 17.24
CA ASN A 55 -6.18 -15.00 18.04
C ASN A 55 -5.81 -15.14 19.52
N GLN A 56 -4.58 -14.79 19.92
CA GLN A 56 -4.16 -14.81 21.31
C GLN A 56 -4.62 -13.57 22.10
N SER A 57 -5.29 -12.61 21.44
CA SER A 57 -5.88 -11.43 22.07
C SER A 57 -7.41 -11.57 22.15
N PRO A 58 -8.01 -11.61 23.36
CA PRO A 58 -9.47 -11.63 23.52
C PRO A 58 -10.14 -10.41 22.89
N ILE A 59 -11.34 -10.60 22.33
CA ILE A 59 -12.17 -9.50 21.82
C ILE A 59 -12.90 -8.86 23.01
N GLU A 60 -12.42 -7.69 23.45
CA GLU A 60 -12.97 -7.01 24.63
C GLU A 60 -14.20 -6.15 24.34
N LYS A 61 -14.38 -5.73 23.08
CA LYS A 61 -15.44 -4.79 22.68
C LYS A 61 -16.11 -5.24 21.39
N PRO A 62 -17.44 -5.15 21.29
CA PRO A 62 -18.13 -5.39 20.03
C PRO A 62 -17.71 -4.35 18.98
N PHE A 63 -17.67 -4.74 17.71
CA PHE A 63 -17.39 -3.85 16.59
C PHE A 63 -18.46 -2.76 16.49
N ASN A 64 -18.04 -1.49 16.40
CA ASN A 64 -18.92 -0.33 16.32
C ASN A 64 -18.53 0.53 15.10
N VAL A 65 -19.47 0.70 14.19
CA VAL A 65 -19.29 1.40 12.90
C VAL A 65 -19.45 2.92 12.98
N GLY A 66 -19.91 3.46 14.12
CA GLY A 66 -20.25 4.88 14.24
C GLY A 66 -21.49 5.26 13.42
N ILE A 67 -21.56 6.53 13.01
CA ILE A 67 -22.66 7.05 12.17
C ILE A 67 -22.29 6.84 10.70
N ILE A 68 -23.12 6.09 9.97
CA ILE A 68 -22.99 5.94 8.53
C ILE A 68 -23.72 7.13 7.88
N GLN A 69 -22.97 8.00 7.21
CA GLN A 69 -23.53 9.12 6.46
C GLN A 69 -24.09 8.59 5.12
N MET A 70 -25.37 8.84 4.88
CA MET A 70 -26.07 8.58 3.61
C MET A 70 -26.21 9.87 2.80
#